data_AF-A0AAD7EA32-F1
#
_entry.id   AF-A0AAD7EA32-F1
#
_cell.length_a   1.000
_cell.length_b   1.000
_cell.length_c   1.000
_cell.angle_alpha   90.00
_cell.angle_beta   90.00
_cell.angle_gamma   90.00
#
_symmetry.space_group_name_H-M   'P 1'
#
loop_
_entity.id
_entity.type
_entity.pdbx_description
1 polymer ?
#
loop_
_entity_poly.entity_id
_entity_poly.type
_entity_poly.pdbx_seq_one_letter_code
_entity_poly.pdbx_strand_id
1 'polypeptide(L)'
;VKLRVEYGDDLFAIQVRRTSDYNEVAEILARKMRLCGPRRDDNAPPQIKYRDEDGDMVTINCTEDVQMAFEEYRERGYIPLYAS
;
A
#
# COMPACT_ATOMS: atom_id res chain seq x y z
N VAL A 1 8.35 -3.20 8.20
CA VAL A 1 8.44 -2.67 6.83
C VAL A 1 7.76 -1.33 6.81
N LYS A 2 8.41 -0.31 6.26
CA LYS A 2 7.81 1.02 6.10
C LYS A 2 7.11 1.07 4.74
N LEU A 3 5.81 1.31 4.72
CA LEU A 3 5.05 1.51 3.48
C LEU A 3 4.80 3.01 3.34
N ARG A 4 5.19 3.57 2.20
CA ARG A 4 4.94 4.97 1.84
C ARG A 4 3.86 4.97 0.78
N VAL A 5 2.70 5.49 1.11
CA VAL A 5 1.52 5.44 0.26
C VAL A 5 1.23 6.82 -0.28
N GLU A 6 1.12 6.89 -1.59
CA GLU A 6 0.70 8.06 -2.35
C GLU A 6 -0.77 7.86 -2.73
N TYR A 7 -1.62 8.81 -2.36
CA TYR A 7 -3.06 8.78 -2.63
C TYR A 7 -3.53 10.17 -3.05
N GLY A 8 -3.76 10.37 -4.35
CA GLY A 8 -4.08 11.69 -4.89
C GLY A 8 -2.94 12.67 -4.65
N ASP A 9 -3.20 13.75 -3.91
CA ASP A 9 -2.19 14.75 -3.52
C ASP A 9 -1.58 14.45 -2.14
N ASP A 10 -2.12 13.47 -1.42
CA ASP A 10 -1.70 13.11 -0.07
C ASP A 10 -0.63 12.03 -0.08
N LEU A 11 0.34 12.18 0.84
CA LEU A 11 1.37 11.20 1.08
C LEU A 11 1.45 10.85 2.57
N PHE A 12 1.35 9.56 2.89
CA PHE A 12 1.46 9.09 4.25
C PHE A 12 2.33 7.83 4.34
N ALA A 13 2.78 7.51 5.56
CA ALA A 13 3.53 6.30 5.82
C ALA A 13 2.89 5.47 6.93
N ILE A 14 3.00 4.15 6.80
CA ILE A 14 2.64 3.18 7.84
C ILE A 14 3.81 2.22 8.09
N GLN A 15 3.90 1.73 9.31
CA GLN A 15 4.87 0.71 9.68
C GLN A 15 4.12 -0.58 9.95
N VAL A 16 4.42 -1.63 9.21
CA VAL A 16 3.81 -2.96 9.35
C VAL A 16 4.88 -4.02 9.65
N ARG A 17 4.47 -5.23 10.03
CA ARG A 17 5.40 -6.36 10.17
C ARG A 17 5.72 -6.94 8.79
N ARG A 18 6.84 -7.66 8.66
CA ARG A 18 7.14 -8.39 7.41
C ARG A 18 6.16 -9.54 7.16
N THR A 19 5.63 -10.10 8.24
CA THR A 19 4.67 -11.21 8.23
C THR A 19 3.22 -10.74 8.09
N SER A 20 2.98 -9.44 7.89
CA SER A 20 1.63 -8.90 7.73
C SER A 20 1.04 -9.41 6.41
N ASP A 21 -0.20 -9.89 6.48
CA ASP A 21 -0.98 -10.33 5.32
C ASP A 21 -1.71 -9.16 4.64
N TYR A 22 -2.31 -9.44 3.48
CA TYR A 22 -3.03 -8.44 2.70
C TYR A 22 -4.17 -7.76 3.47
N ASN A 23 -4.93 -8.51 4.28
CA ASN A 23 -6.05 -7.93 5.02
C ASN A 23 -5.54 -6.96 6.08
N GLU A 24 -4.48 -7.31 6.81
CA GLU A 24 -3.88 -6.41 7.80
C GLU A 24 -3.35 -5.11 7.15
N VAL A 25 -2.63 -5.23 6.04
CA VAL A 25 -2.11 -4.06 5.31
C VAL A 25 -3.25 -3.19 4.76
N ALA A 26 -4.25 -3.81 4.13
CA ALA A 26 -5.39 -3.12 3.54
C ALA A 26 -6.24 -2.42 4.61
N GLU A 27 -6.48 -3.04 5.76
CA GLU A 27 -7.24 -2.43 6.85
C GLU A 27 -6.53 -1.18 7.41
N ILE A 28 -5.22 -1.27 7.65
CA ILE A 28 -4.43 -0.13 8.15
C ILE A 28 -4.43 1.01 7.13
N LEU A 29 -4.27 0.71 5.84
CA LEU A 29 -4.31 1.69 4.76
C LEU A 29 -5.69 2.33 4.63
N ALA A 30 -6.76 1.53 4.55
CA ALA A 30 -8.13 2.02 4.47
C ALA A 30 -8.49 2.92 5.65
N ARG A 31 -8.09 2.53 6.87
CA ARG A 31 -8.29 3.35 8.07
C ARG A 31 -7.53 4.67 7.98
N LYS A 32 -6.30 4.67 7.48
CA LYS A 32 -5.50 5.89 7.36
C LYS A 32 -6.01 6.83 6.27
N MET A 33 -6.41 6.28 5.13
CA MET A 33 -7.01 7.04 4.03
C MET A 33 -8.31 7.73 4.46
N ARG A 34 -9.15 7.05 5.26
CA ARG A 34 -10.35 7.66 5.86
C ARG A 34 -10.07 8.80 6.84
N LEU A 35 -8.90 8.82 7.47
CA LEU A 35 -8.51 9.86 8.42
C LEU A 35 -7.87 11.08 7.73
N CYS A 36 -7.17 10.86 6.61
CA CYS A 36 -6.44 11.91 5.89
C CYS A 36 -7.25 12.54 4.74
N GLY A 37 -8.18 11.79 4.11
CA GLY A 37 -8.92 12.28 2.94
C GLY A 37 -10.19 13.07 3.29
N PRO A 38 -10.62 14.03 2.44
CA PRO A 38 -11.98 14.56 2.49
C PRO A 38 -12.94 13.38 2.35
N ARG A 39 -13.96 13.29 3.21
CA ARG A 39 -15.03 12.28 3.21
C ARG A 39 -15.51 11.96 1.79
N ARG A 40 -14.85 11.01 1.12
CA ARG A 40 -15.26 10.54 -0.19
C ARG A 40 -16.14 9.33 0.06
N ASP A 41 -17.41 9.60 -0.17
CA ASP A 41 -18.52 8.67 -0.22
C ASP A 41 -18.32 7.74 -1.43
N ASP A 42 -17.27 6.90 -1.39
CA ASP A 42 -17.06 5.87 -2.40
C ASP A 42 -16.84 4.56 -1.65
N ASN A 43 -17.89 3.74 -1.63
CA ASN A 43 -17.93 2.46 -0.91
C ASN A 43 -16.95 1.41 -1.47
N ALA A 44 -16.09 1.77 -2.42
CA ALA A 44 -15.07 0.90 -2.98
C ALA A 44 -13.79 0.90 -2.11
N PRO A 45 -13.23 -0.28 -1.79
CA PRO A 45 -11.92 -0.36 -1.15
C PRO A 45 -10.85 0.21 -2.11
N PRO A 46 -9.88 0.97 -1.58
CA PRO A 46 -8.85 1.60 -2.41
C PRO A 46 -8.00 0.53 -3.12
N GLN A 47 -7.74 0.72 -4.41
CA GLN A 47 -6.86 -0.18 -5.15
C GLN A 47 -5.40 0.17 -4.84
N ILE A 48 -4.68 -0.77 -4.25
CA ILE A 48 -3.28 -0.59 -3.87
C ILE A 48 -2.39 -1.18 -4.96
N LYS A 49 -1.40 -0.40 -5.40
CA LYS A 49 -0.43 -0.80 -6.44
C LYS A 49 0.99 -0.54 -5.97
N TYR A 50 1.95 -1.31 -6.45
CA TYR A 50 3.38 -1.04 -6.31
C TYR A 50 4.03 -1.05 -7.68
N ARG A 51 5.27 -0.54 -7.76
CA ARG A 51 6.06 -0.58 -8.99
C ARG A 51 7.07 -1.73 -8.90
N ASP A 52 7.16 -2.62 -9.86
CA ASP A 52 8.15 -3.72 -9.86
C ASP A 52 9.53 -3.27 -10.41
N GLU A 53 10.46 -4.23 -10.54
CA GLU A 53 11.80 -4.04 -11.10
C GLU A 53 11.82 -3.56 -12.55
N ASP A 54 10.85 -3.96 -13.37
CA ASP A 54 10.69 -3.53 -14.76
C ASP A 54 10.04 -2.13 -14.87
N GLY A 55 9.46 -1.68 -13.77
CA GLY A 55 8.83 -0.38 -13.66
C GLY A 55 7.34 -0.39 -13.96
N ASP A 56 6.71 -1.56 -13.99
CA ASP A 56 5.27 -1.76 -14.21
C ASP A 56 4.48 -1.63 -12.90
N MET A 57 3.23 -1.20 -13.02
CA MET A 57 2.33 -1.00 -11.89
C MET A 57 1.56 -2.29 -11.58
N VAL A 58 1.98 -3.00 -10.55
CA VAL A 58 1.36 -4.26 -10.10
C VAL A 58 0.32 -3.97 -9.01
N THR A 59 -0.88 -4.52 -9.18
CA THR A 59 -1.96 -4.37 -8.18
C THR A 59 -1.85 -5.45 -7.11
N ILE A 60 -1.90 -5.04 -5.84
CA ILE A 60 -1.87 -5.94 -4.70
C ILE A 60 -3.29 -6.41 -4.40
N ASN A 61 -3.57 -7.69 -4.61
CA ASN A 61 -4.89 -8.28 -4.38
C ASN A 61 -4.85 -9.45 -3.39
N CYS A 62 -3.67 -10.00 -3.12
CA CYS A 62 -3.51 -11.12 -2.18
C CYS A 62 -2.23 -10.98 -1.33
N THR A 63 -2.07 -11.90 -0.37
CA THR A 63 -0.90 -11.94 0.50
C THR A 63 0.39 -12.21 -0.27
N GLU A 64 0.35 -13.02 -1.33
CA GLU A 64 1.54 -13.27 -2.17
C GLU A 64 2.03 -11.98 -2.83
N ASP A 65 1.13 -11.14 -3.35
CA ASP A 65 1.50 -9.83 -3.93
C ASP A 65 2.18 -8.91 -2.90
N VAL A 66 1.69 -8.93 -1.66
CA VAL A 66 2.31 -8.16 -0.55
C VAL A 66 3.71 -8.67 -0.27
N GLN A 67 3.90 -9.99 -0.21
CA GLN A 67 5.21 -10.58 0.03
C GLN A 67 6.17 -10.27 -1.11
N MET A 68 5.73 -10.35 -2.38
CA MET A 68 6.53 -9.95 -3.54
C MET A 68 6.96 -8.49 -3.44
N ALA A 69 6.05 -7.58 -3.12
CA ALA A 69 6.39 -6.17 -2.90
C ALA A 69 7.40 -5.99 -1.74
N PHE A 70 7.31 -6.81 -0.68
CA PHE A 70 8.24 -6.75 0.46
C PHE A 70 9.64 -7.23 0.11
N GLU A 71 9.75 -8.23 -0.76
CA GLU A 71 11.01 -8.78 -1.23
C GLU A 71 11.69 -7.83 -2.21
N GLU A 72 10.95 -7.29 -3.17
CA GLU A 72 11.43 -6.32 -4.17
C GLU A 72 12.09 -5.09 -3.50
N TYR A 73 11.44 -4.57 -2.46
CA TYR A 73 11.89 -3.35 -1.78
C TYR A 73 12.71 -3.62 -0.51
N ARG A 74 13.21 -4.84 -0.32
CA ARG A 74 13.88 -5.27 0.93
C ARG A 74 15.09 -4.41 1.29
N GLU A 75 15.84 -3.96 0.28
CA GLU A 75 17.07 -3.17 0.46
C GLU A 75 16.82 -1.66 0.55
N ARG A 76 15.68 -1.17 0.05
CA ARG A 76 15.34 0.27 0.03
C ARG A 76 14.85 0.81 1.38
N GLY A 77 14.50 -0.06 2.31
CA GLY A 77 14.03 0.29 3.66
C GLY A 77 12.58 0.81 3.72
N TYR A 78 11.99 1.19 2.58
CA TYR A 78 10.57 1.48 2.44
C TYR A 78 10.04 1.01 1.08
N ILE A 79 8.72 0.84 1.01
CA ILE A 79 8.00 0.37 -0.18
C ILE A 79 7.07 1.51 -0.62
N PRO A 80 7.25 2.06 -1.83
CA PRO A 80 6.30 2.99 -2.42
C PRO A 80 5.06 2.22 -2.88
N LEU A 81 3.90 2.62 -2.37
CA LEU A 81 2.60 2.14 -2.77
C LEU A 81 1.81 3.31 -3.35
N TYR A 82 0.99 3.00 -4.34
CA TYR A 82 0.12 3.95 -5.04
C TYR A 82 -1.32 3.48 -4.84
N ALA A 83 -2.13 4.33 -4.23
CA ALA A 83 -3.54 4.07 -4.03
C ALA A 83 -4.37 4.90 -5.04
N SER A 84 -5.37 4.26 -5.66
CA SER A 84 -6.34 4.90 -6.55
C SER A 84 -7.77 4.53 -6.19
#